data_AF-A0A942GLL2-F1
#
_entry.id   AF-A0A942GLL2-F1
#
_cell.length_a   1.000
_cell.length_b   1.000
_cell.length_c   1.000
_cell.angle_alpha   90.00
_cell.angle_beta   90.00
_cell.angle_gamma   90.00
#
_symmetry.space_group_name_H-M   'P 1'
#
loop_
_entity.id
_entity.type
_entity.pdbx_description
1 polymer ?
#
loop_
_entity_poly.entity_id
_entity_poly.type
_entity_poly.pdbx_seq_one_letter_code
_entity_poly.pdbx_strand_id
1 'polypeptide(L)' 'MKVGILGSGTVAKQIAIGFLNSGHVVKLGTRDSQKLNEWLESVPSATVGSFSEAASFGDIVV' A
#
# COMPACT_ATOMS: atom_id res chain seq x y z
N MET A 1 -11.31 0.86 6.95
CA MET A 1 -11.65 0.69 5.52
C MET A 1 -10.44 0.12 4.79
N LYS A 2 -10.65 -0.53 3.65
CA LYS A 2 -9.57 -1.04 2.80
C LYS A 2 -9.15 0.07 1.84
N VAL A 3 -7.85 0.35 1.77
CA VAL A 3 -7.30 1.36 0.86
C VAL A 3 -6.33 0.69 -0.10
N GLY A 4 -6.61 0.79 -1.40
CA GLY A 4 -5.72 0.35 -2.46
C GLY A 4 -4.92 1.54 -2.99
N ILE A 5 -3.59 1.48 -2.93
CA ILE A 5 -2.73 2.57 -3.44
C ILE A 5 -2.03 2.08 -4.70
N LEU A 6 -2.26 2.73 -5.84
CA LEU A 6 -1.69 2.39 -7.13
C LEU A 6 -0.36 3.11 -7.34
N GLY A 7 0.67 2.61 -6.66
CA GLY A 7 2.02 3.12 -6.80
C GLY A 7 2.88 2.75 -5.61
N SER A 8 4.20 2.85 -5.80
CA SER A 8 5.21 2.50 -4.80
C SER A 8 6.23 3.61 -4.53
N GLY A 9 5.97 4.81 -5.06
CA GLY A 9 6.82 5.99 -4.84
C GLY A 9 6.77 6.51 -3.41
N THR A 10 7.61 7.50 -3.11
CA THR A 10 7.71 8.10 -1.77
C THR A 10 6.36 8.63 -1.25
N VAL A 11 5.57 9.27 -2.13
CA VAL A 11 4.24 9.78 -1.78
C VAL A 11 3.28 8.65 -1.42
N ALA A 12 3.25 7.57 -2.21
CA ALA A 12 2.42 6.40 -1.94
C ALA A 12 2.75 5.76 -0.57
N LYS A 13 4.05 5.65 -0.26
CA LYS A 13 4.53 5.15 1.05
C LYS A 13 4.06 6.03 2.22
N GLN A 14 4.15 7.36 2.08
CA GLN A 14 3.71 8.29 3.14
C GLN A 14 2.20 8.27 3.35
N ILE A 15 1.43 8.22 2.26
CA ILE A 15 -0.03 8.10 2.31
C ILE A 15 -0.43 6.77 2.99
N ALA A 16 0.24 5.68 2.65
CA ALA A 16 0.01 4.38 3.28
C ALA A 16 0.21 4.44 4.79
N ILE A 17 1.30 5.06 5.26
CA ILE A 17 1.57 5.25 6.70
C ILE A 17 0.46 6.07 7.36
N GLY A 18 0.02 7.16 6.73
CA GLY A 18 -1.08 7.98 7.25
C GLY A 18 -2.38 7.21 7.43
N PHE A 19 -2.76 6.39 6.44
CA PHE A 19 -3.94 5.54 6.53
C PHE A 19 -3.80 4.42 7.58
N LEU A 20 -2.63 3.80 7.68
CA LEU A 20 -2.35 2.79 8.70
C LEU A 20 -2.42 3.37 10.12
N ASN A 21 -1.86 4.57 10.34
CA ASN A 21 -1.95 5.29 11.62
C ASN A 21 -3.40 5.65 11.98
N SER A 22 -4.26 5.80 10.98
CA SER A 22 -5.70 6.03 11.16
C SER A 22 -6.49 4.74 11.41
N GLY A 23 -5.82 3.58 11.50
CA GLY A 23 -6.45 2.28 11.73
C GLY A 23 -7.09 1.66 10.48
N HIS A 24 -6.67 2.07 9.28
CA HIS A 24 -7.14 1.49 8.03
C HIS A 24 -6.17 0.44 7.48
N VAL A 25 -6.69 -0.47 6.65
CA VAL A 25 -5.90 -1.56 6.08
C VAL A 25 -5.47 -1.15 4.68
N VAL A 26 -4.17 -1.16 4.39
CA VAL A 26 -3.62 -0.61 3.15
C VAL A 26 -2.96 -1.70 2.32
N LYS A 27 -3.20 -1.67 1.01
CA LYS A 27 -2.51 -2.49 0.01
C LYS A 27 -1.86 -1.61 -1.07
N LEU A 28 -0.54 -1.65 -1.19
CA LEU A 28 0.18 -0.99 -2.28
C LEU A 28 0.23 -1.91 -3.51
N GLY A 29 -0.16 -1.35 -4.64
CA GLY A 29 0.04 -1.90 -5.96
C GLY A 29 1.38 -1.44 -6.52
N THR A 30 2.19 -2.37 -6.98
CA THR A 30 3.47 -2.08 -7.64
C THR A 30 3.72 -3.07 -8.76
N ARG A 31 4.48 -2.67 -9.78
CA ARG A 31 5.03 -3.61 -10.78
C ARG A 31 6.26 -4.35 -10.26
N ASP A 32 6.93 -3.76 -9.27
CA ASP A 32 8.20 -4.23 -8.73
C ASP A 32 8.08 -4.29 -7.22
N SER A 33 7.69 -5.47 -6.71
CA SER A 33 7.46 -5.71 -5.28
C SER A 33 8.76 -5.84 -4.49
N GLN A 34 9.85 -6.25 -5.14
CA GLN A 34 11.15 -6.40 -4.48
C GLN A 34 11.66 -5.07 -3.93
N LYS A 35 11.43 -3.96 -4.63
CA LYS A 35 11.80 -2.59 -4.16
C LYS A 35 11.05 -2.11 -2.93
N LEU A 36 10.00 -2.82 -2.51
CA LEU A 36 9.19 -2.49 -1.34
C LEU A 36 9.48 -3.36 -0.13
N ASN A 37 10.36 -4.37 -0.23
CA ASN A 37 10.68 -5.27 0.87
C ASN A 37 11.22 -4.53 2.10
N GLU A 38 12.21 -3.65 1.92
CA GLU A 38 12.76 -2.82 3.02
C GLU A 38 11.69 -1.92 3.65
N TRP A 39 10.75 -1.43 2.86
CA TRP A 39 9.67 -0.59 3.37
C TRP A 39 8.64 -1.42 4.16
N LEU A 40 8.33 -2.64 3.71
CA LEU A 40 7.45 -3.56 4.43
C LEU A 40 8.02 -3.98 5.79
N GLU A 41 9.35 -4.06 5.94
CA GLU A 41 9.99 -4.28 7.25
C GLU A 41 9.70 -3.13 8.22
N SER A 42 9.67 -1.88 7.72
CA SER A 42 9.34 -0.71 8.52
C SER A 42 7.82 -0.58 8.81
N VAL A 43 6.98 -1.24 8.01
CA VAL A 43 5.52 -1.15 8.09
C VAL A 43 4.88 -2.54 7.90
N PRO A 44 4.99 -3.44 8.90
CA PRO A 44 4.54 -4.83 8.75
C PRO A 44 3.01 -4.97 8.62
N SER A 45 2.26 -3.92 8.96
CA SER A 45 0.80 -3.88 8.79
C SER A 45 0.36 -3.55 7.35
N ALA A 46 1.27 -3.10 6.49
CA ALA A 46 0.99 -2.86 5.08
C ALA A 46 1.08 -4.15 4.27
N THR A 47 0.27 -4.26 3.21
CA THR A 47 0.42 -5.34 2.22
C THR A 47 0.83 -4.78 0.87
N VAL A 48 1.54 -5.58 0.07
CA VAL A 48 1.93 -5.22 -1.30
C VAL A 48 1.38 -6.28 -2.25
N GLY A 49 0.97 -5.86 -3.44
CA GLY A 49 0.49 -6.74 -4.50
C GLY A 49 0.63 -6.09 -5.87
N SER A 50 0.01 -6.70 -6.87
CA SER A 50 -0.10 -6.10 -8.19
C SER A 50 -1.05 -4.89 -8.18
N PHE A 51 -0.99 -4.03 -9.20
CA PHE A 51 -1.95 -2.94 -9.35
C PHE A 51 -3.41 -3.44 -9.39
N SER A 52 -3.66 -4.55 -10.06
CA SER A 52 -5.01 -5.15 -10.14
C SER A 52 -5.50 -5.60 -8.76
N GLU A 53 -4.61 -6.21 -7.97
CA GLU A 53 -4.95 -6.64 -6.60
C GLU A 53 -5.18 -5.48 -5.66
N ALA A 54 -4.38 -4.40 -5.76
CA ALA A 54 -4.58 -3.21 -4.95
C ALA A 54 -5.90 -2.50 -5.30
N ALA A 55 -6.20 -2.37 -6.61
CA ALA A 55 -7.46 -1.81 -7.09
C ALA A 55 -8.69 -2.63 -6.63
N SER A 56 -8.59 -3.96 -6.68
CA SER A 56 -9.68 -4.85 -6.26
C SER A 56 -9.83 -4.95 -4.73
N PHE A 57 -8.78 -4.64 -3.98
CA PHE A 57 -8.76 -4.71 -2.52
C PHE A 57 -9.40 -3.49 -1.87
N GLY A 58 -9.15 -2.29 -2.41
CA GLY A 58 -9.55 -1.04 -1.80
C GLY A 58 -11.04 -0.75 -1.94
N ASP A 59 -11.69 -0.38 -0.83
CA ASP A 59 -12.97 0.33 -0.86
C ASP A 59 -12.77 1.73 -1.45
N ILE A 60 -11.56 2.28 -1.26
CA ILE A 60 -11.05 3.51 -1.89
C ILE A 60 -9.74 3.16 -2.60
N VAL A 61 -9.58 3.68 -3.81
CA VAL A 61 -8.37 3.54 -4.62
C VAL A 61 -7.72 4.92 -4.79
N VAL A 62 -6.41 4.99 -4.54
CA VAL A 62 -5.59 6.22 -4.60
C VAL A 62 -4.44 6.02 -5.58
#